data_AF-A0A6A5U938-F1
#
_entry.id   AF-A0A6A5U938-F1
#
_cell.length_a   1.000
_cell.length_b   1.000
_cell.length_c   1.000
_cell.angle_alpha   90.00
_cell.angle_beta   90.00
_cell.angle_gamma   90.00
#
_symmetry.space_group_name_H-M   'P 1'
#
loop_
_entity.id
_entity.type
_entity.pdbx_description
1 polymer ?
#
loop_
_entity_poly.entity_id
_entity_poly.type
_entity_poly.pdbx_seq_one_letter_code
_entity_poly.pdbx_strand_id
1 'polypeptide(L)'
;MKFLAGKDNRNHQTIQCLATWARPRNSCILSFYFWLADASGIQNSFRGFLCHLLHQLLSRTSPGFISSLPLADRCRQKCRIADWDLEELEALLKDVACRVAAETPLCFFIDGLDECKTTDIEHVVRVIGELALRSKSKIKFVCLRGRNRNSTTGLGDLRLRDWNFTNSRNAT
;
A
#
# COMPACT_ATOMS: atom_id res chain seq x y z
N MET A 1 -13.18 -7.92 -0.69
CA MET A 1 -12.03 -7.77 0.24
C MET A 1 -12.34 -7.83 1.75
N LYS A 2 -13.52 -8.31 2.16
CA LYS A 2 -13.91 -8.55 3.57
C LYS A 2 -13.06 -9.64 4.27
N PHE A 3 -12.22 -10.36 3.52
CA PHE A 3 -11.70 -11.67 3.91
C PHE A 3 -10.22 -11.74 4.30
N LEU A 4 -9.45 -10.65 4.17
CA LEU A 4 -8.03 -10.63 4.59
C LEU A 4 -7.72 -9.57 5.66
N ALA A 5 -8.42 -8.44 5.64
CA ALA A 5 -8.28 -7.36 6.63
C ALA A 5 -9.63 -6.86 7.20
N GLY A 6 -10.74 -7.55 6.91
CA GLY A 6 -12.00 -7.32 7.61
C GLY A 6 -11.86 -7.81 9.06
N LYS A 7 -12.49 -7.10 10.01
CA LYS A 7 -12.54 -7.45 11.45
C LYS A 7 -12.91 -8.93 11.70
N ASP A 8 -13.55 -9.56 10.73
CA ASP A 8 -14.35 -10.76 10.85
C ASP A 8 -13.61 -12.03 10.42
N ASN A 9 -12.48 -11.94 9.68
CA ASN A 9 -11.76 -13.12 9.18
C ASN A 9 -10.24 -12.98 9.26
N ARG A 10 -9.73 -12.99 10.51
CA ARG A 10 -8.30 -12.94 10.82
C ARG A 10 -7.64 -14.27 10.46
N ASN A 11 -6.89 -14.31 9.36
CA ASN A 11 -5.94 -15.41 9.14
C ASN A 11 -4.86 -15.34 10.23
N HIS A 12 -4.98 -16.20 11.25
CA HIS A 12 -4.14 -16.17 12.44
C HIS A 12 -2.65 -16.25 12.10
N GLN A 13 -2.30 -17.04 11.08
CA GLN A 13 -0.93 -17.17 10.59
C GLN A 13 -0.40 -15.86 9.99
N THR A 14 -1.21 -15.17 9.18
CA THR A 14 -0.80 -13.87 8.59
C THR A 14 -0.53 -12.84 9.69
N ILE A 15 -1.40 -12.78 10.72
CA ILE A 15 -1.22 -11.86 11.84
C ILE A 15 0.02 -12.22 12.66
N GLN A 16 0.29 -13.50 12.91
CA GLN A 16 1.51 -13.93 13.62
C GLN A 16 2.78 -13.57 12.85
N CYS A 17 2.80 -13.78 11.52
CA CYS A 17 3.92 -13.40 10.67
C CYS A 17 4.14 -11.88 10.67
N LEU A 18 3.07 -11.09 10.55
CA LEU A 18 3.15 -9.63 10.62
C LEU A 18 3.62 -9.14 11.98
N ALA A 19 3.11 -9.72 13.07
CA ALA A 19 3.53 -9.39 14.43
C ALA A 19 5.01 -9.69 14.63
N THR A 20 5.49 -10.84 14.12
CA THR A 20 6.90 -11.23 14.21
C THR A 20 7.79 -10.29 13.41
N TRP A 21 7.41 -9.96 12.17
CA TRP A 21 8.17 -9.04 11.32
C TRP A 21 8.21 -7.60 11.88
N ALA A 22 7.11 -7.13 12.47
CA ALA A 22 7.02 -5.77 12.97
C ALA A 22 7.75 -5.54 14.30
N ARG A 23 8.23 -6.62 14.97
CA ARG A 23 8.89 -6.53 16.27
C ARG A 23 10.03 -5.49 16.26
N PRO A 24 10.18 -4.73 17.37
CA PRO A 24 9.45 -4.83 18.63
C PRO A 24 8.08 -4.11 18.65
N ARG A 25 7.65 -3.48 17.55
CA ARG A 25 6.44 -2.67 17.48
C ARG A 25 5.28 -3.41 16.80
N ASN A 26 4.08 -2.86 16.91
CA ASN A 26 2.95 -3.29 16.09
C ASN A 26 3.04 -2.65 14.70
N SER A 27 2.62 -3.38 13.67
CA SER A 27 2.53 -2.82 12.32
C SER A 27 1.22 -2.06 12.12
N CYS A 28 1.27 -1.02 11.30
CA CYS A 28 0.10 -0.38 10.74
C CYS A 28 -0.27 -1.07 9.42
N ILE A 29 -1.52 -1.54 9.33
CA ILE A 29 -2.03 -2.22 8.15
C ILE A 29 -2.89 -1.27 7.33
N LEU A 30 -2.54 -1.14 6.05
CA LEU A 30 -3.29 -0.39 5.03
C LEU A 30 -3.85 -1.36 4.01
N SER A 31 -5.00 -1.06 3.42
CA SER A 31 -5.59 -1.90 2.38
C SER A 31 -6.18 -1.10 1.21
N PHE A 32 -6.04 -1.59 -0.02
CA PHE A 32 -6.63 -0.98 -1.21
C PHE A 32 -7.07 -2.04 -2.22
N TYR A 33 -8.28 -1.89 -2.75
CA TYR A 33 -8.83 -2.79 -3.77
C TYR A 33 -8.97 -2.04 -5.07
N PHE A 34 -8.41 -2.59 -6.14
CA PHE A 34 -8.78 -2.16 -7.47
C PHE A 34 -10.11 -2.80 -7.85
N TRP A 35 -11.09 -1.98 -8.22
CA TRP A 35 -12.43 -2.42 -8.62
C TRP A 35 -12.78 -1.81 -9.98
N LEU A 36 -12.90 -2.64 -11.02
CA LEU A 36 -13.18 -2.19 -12.39
C LEU A 36 -14.63 -1.72 -12.58
N ALA A 37 -15.60 -2.41 -11.98
CA ALA A 37 -17.02 -2.06 -12.03
C ALA A 37 -17.43 -0.84 -11.18
N ASP A 38 -16.47 -0.04 -10.71
CA ASP A 38 -16.75 1.24 -10.03
C ASP A 38 -17.18 2.28 -11.07
N ALA A 39 -18.41 2.78 -10.95
CA ALA A 39 -18.98 3.75 -11.89
C ALA A 39 -18.19 5.07 -11.97
N SER A 40 -17.44 5.43 -10.92
CA SER A 40 -16.61 6.63 -10.93
C SER A 40 -15.25 6.44 -11.61
N GLY A 41 -14.82 5.19 -11.81
CA GLY A 41 -13.49 4.86 -12.33
C GLY A 41 -12.34 5.36 -11.46
N ILE A 42 -12.60 5.67 -10.19
CA ILE A 42 -11.59 6.10 -9.21
C ILE A 42 -10.96 4.86 -8.60
N GLN A 43 -11.75 3.84 -8.23
CA GLN A 43 -11.24 2.64 -7.56
C GLN A 43 -10.37 1.77 -8.46
N ASN A 44 -10.39 1.90 -9.78
CA ASN A 44 -9.45 1.22 -10.68
C ASN A 44 -8.26 2.10 -11.15
N SER A 45 -8.16 3.34 -10.68
CA SER A 45 -7.15 4.30 -11.15
C SER A 45 -5.95 4.44 -10.21
N PHE A 46 -4.81 4.87 -10.76
CA PHE A 46 -3.63 5.26 -10.00
C PHE A 46 -3.92 6.38 -9.00
N ARG A 47 -4.74 7.36 -9.41
CA ARG A 47 -5.19 8.45 -8.54
C ARG A 47 -5.94 7.93 -7.32
N GLY A 48 -6.91 7.03 -7.52
CA GLY A 48 -7.66 6.43 -6.43
C GLY A 48 -6.76 5.63 -5.48
N PHE A 49 -5.82 4.86 -6.03
CA PHE A 49 -4.79 4.15 -5.27
C PHE A 49 -4.01 5.10 -4.36
N LEU A 50 -3.44 6.18 -4.91
CA LEU A 50 -2.67 7.16 -4.15
C LEU A 50 -3.51 7.89 -3.09
N CYS A 51 -4.68 8.43 -3.47
CA CYS A 51 -5.55 9.18 -2.56
C CYS A 51 -6.01 8.32 -1.39
N HIS A 52 -6.40 7.07 -1.66
CA HIS A 52 -6.94 6.19 -0.63
C HIS A 52 -5.87 5.76 0.39
N LEU A 53 -4.67 5.40 -0.09
CA LEU A 53 -3.56 5.07 0.79
C LEU A 53 -3.09 6.28 1.62
N LEU A 54 -2.99 7.45 0.99
CA LEU A 54 -2.63 8.67 1.69
C LEU A 54 -3.65 9.03 2.78
N HIS A 55 -4.94 8.96 2.46
CA HIS A 55 -6.01 9.18 3.44
C HIS A 55 -5.91 8.22 4.63
N GLN A 56 -5.66 6.94 4.38
CA GLN A 56 -5.46 5.94 5.44
C GLN A 56 -4.21 6.17 6.29
N LEU A 57 -3.13 6.71 5.72
CA LEU A 57 -1.95 7.09 6.51
C LEU A 57 -2.27 8.31 7.37
N LEU A 58 -2.78 9.38 6.76
CA LEU A 58 -3.03 10.64 7.46
C LEU A 58 -4.06 10.49 8.59
N SER A 59 -5.13 9.72 8.37
CA SER A 59 -6.13 9.42 9.40
C SER A 59 -5.59 8.67 10.62
N ARG A 60 -4.40 8.06 10.52
CA ARG A 60 -3.73 7.35 11.62
C ARG A 60 -2.56 8.15 12.21
N THR A 61 -2.30 9.35 11.70
CA THR A 61 -1.24 10.24 12.19
C THR A 61 -1.81 11.34 13.09
N SER A 62 -0.98 11.89 13.96
CA SER A 62 -1.40 12.98 14.85
C SER A 62 -1.56 14.31 14.07
N PRO A 63 -2.38 15.25 14.55
CA PRO A 63 -2.47 16.59 13.96
C PRO A 63 -1.11 17.32 13.89
N GLY A 64 -0.22 17.07 14.87
CA GLY A 64 1.14 17.61 14.86
C GLY A 64 1.99 17.04 13.73
N PHE A 65 1.86 15.75 13.42
CA PHE A 65 2.50 15.14 12.25
C PHE A 65 2.02 15.81 10.97
N ILE A 66 0.69 15.94 10.79
CA ILE A 66 0.09 16.56 9.60
C ILE A 66 0.58 18.00 9.44
N SER A 67 0.67 18.75 10.54
CA SER A 67 1.14 20.15 10.53
C SER A 67 2.63 20.30 10.20
N SER A 68 3.43 19.24 10.41
CA SER A 68 4.85 19.22 10.05
C SER A 68 5.14 18.78 8.62
N LEU A 69 4.11 18.41 7.86
CA LEU A 69 4.26 18.08 6.45
C LEU A 69 4.59 19.35 5.66
N PRO A 70 5.62 19.33 4.78
CA PRO A 70 6.02 20.49 3.98
C PRO A 70 4.89 21.09 3.14
N LEU A 71 3.87 20.31 2.83
CA LEU A 71 2.73 20.68 1.99
C LEU A 71 1.46 21.01 2.79
N ALA A 72 1.49 21.06 4.13
CA ALA A 72 0.29 21.17 4.96
C ALA A 72 -0.66 22.31 4.54
N ASP A 73 -0.12 23.49 4.22
CA ASP A 73 -0.93 24.64 3.77
C ASP A 73 -1.52 24.45 2.37
N ARG A 74 -0.78 23.82 1.45
CA ARG A 74 -1.27 23.46 0.11
C ARG A 74 -2.32 22.35 0.17
N CYS A 75 -2.18 21.40 1.08
CA CYS A 75 -3.15 20.34 1.33
C CYS A 75 -4.51 20.91 1.76
N ARG A 76 -4.52 21.97 2.60
CA ARG A 76 -5.76 22.59 3.13
C ARG A 76 -6.63 23.23 2.05
N GLN A 77 -6.05 23.60 0.91
CA GLN A 77 -6.76 24.22 -0.20
C GLN A 77 -7.37 23.20 -1.17
N LYS A 78 -7.04 21.91 -1.03
CA LYS A 78 -7.49 20.85 -1.93
C LYS A 78 -8.67 20.11 -1.32
N CYS A 79 -9.86 20.34 -1.86
CA CYS A 79 -11.12 19.80 -1.35
C CYS A 79 -11.63 18.60 -2.14
N ARG A 80 -11.15 18.43 -3.38
CA ARG A 80 -11.56 17.36 -4.31
C ARG A 80 -10.36 16.55 -4.75
N ILE A 81 -10.62 15.30 -5.10
CA ILE A 81 -9.62 14.37 -5.67
C ILE A 81 -8.97 14.95 -6.94
N ALA A 82 -9.72 15.73 -7.73
CA ALA A 82 -9.24 16.37 -8.95
C ALA A 82 -8.28 17.54 -8.70
N ASP A 83 -8.28 18.14 -7.51
CA ASP A 83 -7.43 19.29 -7.18
C ASP A 83 -5.96 18.90 -6.98
N TRP A 84 -5.69 17.60 -6.85
CA TRP A 84 -4.36 17.05 -6.64
C TRP A 84 -3.67 16.80 -7.97
N ASP A 85 -2.45 17.29 -8.12
CA ASP A 85 -1.57 16.78 -9.17
C ASP A 85 -1.10 15.36 -8.82
N LEU A 86 -0.88 14.49 -9.83
CA LEU A 86 -0.47 13.11 -9.59
C LEU A 86 0.95 13.01 -9.02
N GLU A 87 1.89 13.81 -9.54
CA GLU A 87 3.27 13.82 -9.06
C GLU A 87 3.33 14.37 -7.64
N GLU A 88 2.55 15.42 -7.35
CA GLU A 88 2.39 15.96 -6.00
C GLU A 88 1.85 14.91 -5.02
N LEU A 89 0.80 14.18 -5.42
CA LEU A 89 0.15 13.18 -4.58
C LEU A 89 1.07 11.98 -4.32
N GLU A 90 1.81 11.55 -5.35
CA GLU A 90 2.80 10.48 -5.25
C GLU A 90 3.95 10.87 -4.32
N ALA A 91 4.51 12.07 -4.50
CA ALA A 91 5.58 12.58 -3.65
C ALA A 91 5.13 12.67 -2.19
N LEU A 92 3.91 13.16 -1.95
CA LEU A 92 3.34 13.25 -0.62
C LEU A 92 3.11 11.88 0.00
N LEU A 93 2.55 10.92 -0.74
CA LEU A 93 2.39 9.53 -0.26
C LEU A 93 3.73 8.95 0.17
N LYS A 94 4.77 9.12 -0.66
CA LYS A 94 6.11 8.62 -0.37
C LYS A 94 6.72 9.25 0.87
N ASP A 95 6.66 10.57 1.01
CA ASP A 95 7.17 11.29 2.18
C ASP A 95 6.46 10.85 3.46
N VAL A 96 5.12 10.86 3.45
CA VAL A 96 4.29 10.43 4.60
C VAL A 96 4.59 8.98 4.96
N ALA A 97 4.60 8.06 3.98
CA ALA A 97 4.87 6.65 4.24
C ALA A 97 6.27 6.43 4.83
N CYS A 98 7.30 7.08 4.30
CA CYS A 98 8.66 6.96 4.83
C CYS A 98 8.79 7.51 6.27
N ARG A 99 8.17 8.67 6.55
CA ARG A 99 8.19 9.26 7.91
C ARG A 99 7.44 8.39 8.91
N VAL A 100 6.25 7.89 8.56
CA VAL A 100 5.49 6.97 9.42
C VAL A 100 6.27 5.66 9.62
N ALA A 101 6.89 5.12 8.57
CA ALA A 101 7.66 3.89 8.63
C ALA A 101 8.91 3.96 9.53
N ALA A 102 9.44 5.16 9.80
CA ALA A 102 10.54 5.36 10.74
C ALA A 102 10.15 4.96 12.18
N GLU A 103 8.87 5.15 12.53
CA GLU A 103 8.35 4.84 13.86
C GLU A 103 7.54 3.55 13.86
N THR A 104 6.69 3.34 12.85
CA THR A 104 5.71 2.25 12.82
C THR A 104 5.85 1.45 11.52
N PRO A 105 6.20 0.14 11.57
CA PRO A 105 6.25 -0.69 10.38
C PRO A 105 4.91 -0.67 9.61
N LEU A 106 4.95 -0.48 8.31
CA LEU A 106 3.77 -0.39 7.45
C LEU A 106 3.60 -1.64 6.60
N CYS A 107 2.39 -2.19 6.57
CA CYS A 107 2.03 -3.28 5.67
C CYS A 107 0.83 -2.87 4.80
N PHE A 108 1.01 -2.88 3.48
CA PHE A 108 -0.01 -2.54 2.50
C PHE A 108 -0.57 -3.80 1.86
N PHE A 109 -1.87 -4.03 1.97
CA PHE A 109 -2.59 -5.09 1.27
C PHE A 109 -3.27 -4.51 0.03
N ILE A 110 -2.83 -4.93 -1.14
CA ILE A 110 -3.35 -4.48 -2.42
C ILE A 110 -3.96 -5.69 -3.11
N ASP A 111 -5.23 -5.63 -3.49
CA ASP A 111 -5.93 -6.72 -4.17
C ASP A 111 -6.58 -6.21 -5.46
N GLY A 112 -6.85 -7.13 -6.39
CA GLY A 112 -7.42 -6.81 -7.69
C GLY A 112 -6.44 -6.11 -8.64
N LEU A 113 -5.11 -6.32 -8.54
CA LEU A 113 -4.16 -5.63 -9.42
C LEU A 113 -4.45 -5.79 -10.94
N ASP A 114 -5.13 -6.87 -11.33
CA ASP A 114 -5.66 -7.13 -12.68
C ASP A 114 -6.84 -6.24 -13.08
N GLU A 115 -7.55 -5.67 -12.12
CA GLU A 115 -8.63 -4.68 -12.31
C GLU A 115 -8.11 -3.23 -12.38
N CYS A 116 -6.80 -3.01 -12.21
CA CYS A 116 -6.18 -1.71 -12.40
C CYS A 116 -6.22 -1.30 -13.88
N LYS A 117 -6.41 0.00 -14.16
CA LYS A 117 -6.32 0.53 -15.52
C LYS A 117 -4.96 0.19 -16.13
N THR A 118 -4.96 -0.32 -17.36
CA THR A 118 -3.73 -0.73 -18.07
C THR A 118 -2.73 0.41 -18.22
N THR A 119 -3.18 1.65 -18.34
CA THR A 119 -2.33 2.85 -18.41
C THR A 119 -1.63 3.17 -17.08
N ASP A 120 -2.18 2.67 -15.98
CA ASP A 120 -1.84 3.07 -14.62
C ASP A 120 -1.00 2.00 -13.90
N ILE A 121 -1.02 0.75 -14.38
CA ILE A 121 -0.37 -0.38 -13.71
C ILE A 121 1.14 -0.19 -13.54
N GLU A 122 1.83 0.38 -14.54
CA GLU A 122 3.27 0.66 -14.47
C GLU A 122 3.58 1.69 -13.38
N HIS A 123 2.74 2.71 -13.22
CA HIS A 123 2.86 3.72 -12.18
C HIS A 123 2.64 3.12 -10.78
N VAL A 124 1.63 2.25 -10.64
CA VAL A 124 1.36 1.52 -9.39
C VAL A 124 2.56 0.66 -8.99
N VAL A 125 3.07 -0.16 -9.91
CA VAL A 125 4.23 -1.04 -9.66
C VAL A 125 5.47 -0.23 -9.31
N ARG A 126 5.73 0.87 -10.02
CA ARG A 126 6.86 1.77 -9.74
C ARG A 126 6.79 2.33 -8.32
N VAL A 127 5.66 2.88 -7.91
CA VAL A 127 5.49 3.46 -6.56
C VAL A 127 5.67 2.40 -5.48
N ILE A 128 5.10 1.20 -5.66
CA ILE A 128 5.26 0.08 -4.75
C ILE A 128 6.74 -0.30 -4.60
N GLY A 129 7.44 -0.44 -5.74
CA GLY A 129 8.87 -0.79 -5.76
C GLY A 129 9.73 0.25 -5.05
N GLU A 130 9.54 1.54 -5.36
CA GLU A 130 10.28 2.63 -4.73
C GLU A 130 10.04 2.72 -3.22
N LEU A 131 8.78 2.56 -2.77
CA LEU A 131 8.45 2.55 -1.34
C LEU A 131 9.06 1.34 -0.61
N ALA A 132 9.05 0.16 -1.23
CA ALA A 132 9.66 -1.03 -0.66
C ALA A 132 11.18 -0.85 -0.48
N LEU A 133 11.86 -0.33 -1.50
CA LEU A 133 13.31 -0.11 -1.49
C LEU A 133 13.76 0.97 -0.49
N ARG A 134 12.98 2.04 -0.32
CA ARG A 134 13.37 3.18 0.54
C ARG A 134 13.33 2.88 2.04
N SER A 135 12.69 1.80 2.49
CA SER A 135 12.24 1.69 3.89
C SER A 135 13.09 0.83 4.84
N LYS A 136 14.26 0.33 4.43
CA LYS A 136 15.09 -0.59 5.26
C LYS A 136 14.26 -1.71 5.92
N SER A 137 13.36 -2.33 5.17
CA SER A 137 12.46 -3.42 5.61
C SER A 137 11.33 -3.03 6.58
N LYS A 138 11.03 -1.73 6.75
CA LYS A 138 9.90 -1.24 7.56
C LYS A 138 8.59 -1.08 6.79
N ILE A 139 8.64 -1.06 5.47
CA ILE A 139 7.46 -1.08 4.60
C ILE A 139 7.40 -2.42 3.87
N LYS A 140 6.21 -3.03 3.85
CA LYS A 140 5.92 -4.24 3.08
C LYS A 140 4.63 -4.09 2.30
N PHE A 141 4.60 -4.73 1.14
CA PHE A 141 3.43 -4.84 0.29
C PHE A 141 3.04 -6.30 0.14
N VAL A 142 1.74 -6.56 0.25
CA VAL A 142 1.10 -7.84 -0.05
C VAL A 142 0.16 -7.57 -1.21
N CYS A 143 0.59 -7.95 -2.39
CA CYS A 143 -0.13 -7.73 -3.63
C CYS A 143 -0.86 -9.01 -4.06
N LEU A 144 -2.13 -8.89 -4.37
CA LEU A 144 -3.00 -9.98 -4.80
C LEU A 144 -3.56 -9.62 -6.16
N ARG A 145 -3.50 -10.61 -7.04
CA ARG A 145 -4.13 -10.55 -8.36
C ARG A 145 -5.43 -11.32 -8.27
N GLY A 146 -6.51 -10.71 -8.76
CA GLY A 146 -7.80 -11.34 -8.93
C GLY A 146 -7.66 -12.68 -9.63
N ARG A 147 -8.44 -13.66 -9.15
CA ARG A 147 -8.32 -15.05 -9.56
C ARG A 147 -9.16 -15.29 -10.82
N ASN A 148 -8.55 -15.20 -12.00
CA ASN A 148 -8.95 -16.13 -13.06
C ASN A 148 -8.27 -17.48 -12.76
N ARG A 149 -9.04 -18.56 -12.61
CA ARG A 149 -8.50 -19.87 -12.23
C ARG A 149 -7.66 -20.53 -13.33
N ASN A 150 -7.66 -20.03 -14.57
CA ASN A 150 -6.94 -20.62 -15.68
C ASN A 150 -6.40 -19.53 -16.65
N SER A 151 -5.18 -19.03 -16.43
CA SER A 151 -4.35 -18.49 -17.53
C SER A 151 -2.95 -18.14 -17.01
N THR A 152 -1.99 -18.97 -17.35
CA THR A 152 -0.56 -18.70 -17.24
C THR A 152 -0.12 -17.77 -18.35
N THR A 153 0.20 -16.51 -18.04
CA THR A 153 1.15 -15.72 -18.84
C THR A 153 1.71 -14.53 -18.05
N GLY A 154 3.02 -14.55 -17.85
CA GLY A 154 3.86 -13.39 -18.20
C GLY A 154 3.90 -12.20 -17.26
N LEU A 155 3.77 -12.36 -15.95
CA LEU A 155 4.40 -11.46 -14.97
C LEU A 155 4.57 -12.27 -13.70
N GLY A 156 5.80 -12.32 -13.16
CA GLY A 156 6.19 -13.15 -12.02
C GLY A 156 5.07 -13.24 -10.97
N ASP A 157 4.58 -14.47 -10.81
CA ASP A 157 3.43 -14.85 -10.00
C ASP A 157 3.78 -14.70 -8.52
N LEU A 158 3.85 -13.44 -8.03
CA LEU A 158 4.01 -13.07 -6.62
C LEU A 158 2.76 -13.49 -5.85
N ARG A 159 2.59 -14.80 -5.70
CA ARG A 159 1.61 -15.38 -4.80
C ARG A 159 2.05 -15.11 -3.38
N LEU A 160 1.11 -15.13 -2.45
CA LEU A 160 1.36 -15.33 -1.01
C LEU A 160 2.32 -16.50 -0.68
N ARG A 161 2.64 -17.38 -1.65
CA ARG A 161 3.64 -18.46 -1.55
C ARG A 161 5.08 -18.04 -1.82
N ASP A 162 5.32 -16.88 -2.43
CA ASP A 162 6.67 -16.36 -2.69
C ASP A 162 7.32 -15.79 -1.42
N TRP A 163 6.62 -15.87 -0.29
CA TRP A 163 7.16 -15.71 1.06
C TRP A 163 7.86 -16.97 1.57
N ASN A 164 8.39 -17.82 0.69
CA ASN A 164 9.40 -18.77 1.13
C ASN A 164 10.66 -17.97 1.47
N PHE A 165 10.84 -17.75 2.78
CA PHE A 165 12.07 -17.34 3.43
C PHE A 165 13.29 -18.01 2.77
N THR A 166 13.91 -17.37 1.79
CA THR A 166 15.28 -17.66 1.41
C THR A 166 16.20 -16.75 2.22
N ASN A 167 16.50 -17.27 3.41
CA ASN A 167 17.79 -17.18 4.08
C ASN A 167 18.32 -15.79 4.49
N SER A 168 17.85 -15.30 5.63
CA SER A 168 18.73 -14.56 6.56
C SER A 168 19.42 -15.55 7.51
N ARG A 169 20.25 -16.42 6.94
CA ARG A 169 21.39 -17.03 7.64
C ARG A 169 22.61 -16.59 6.84
N ASN A 170 23.56 -15.98 7.55
CA ASN A 170 24.84 -15.43 7.10
C ASN A 170 24.87 -13.90 6.96
N ALA A 171 24.85 -13.24 8.12
CA ALA A 171 25.80 -12.16 8.37
C ALA A 171 26.47 -12.50 9.70
N THR A 172 27.71 -12.96 9.61
CA THR A 172 28.70 -13.07 10.70
C THR A 172 28.83 -11.77 11.47
#